data_AF-A0A846CQ48-F1
#
_entry.id   AF-A0A846CQ48-F1
#
_cell.length_a   1.000
_cell.length_b   1.000
_cell.length_c   1.000
_cell.angle_alpha   90.00
_cell.angle_beta   90.00
_cell.angle_gamma   90.00
#
_symmetry.space_group_name_H-M   'P 1'
#
loop_
_entity.id
_entity.type
_entity.pdbx_description
1 polymer ?
#
loop_
_entity_poly.entity_id
_entity_poly.type
_entity_poly.pdbx_seq_one_letter_code
_entity_poly.pdbx_strand_id
1 'polypeptide(L)'
;MNIDKSIIFSPCILKPSTSLNEAISLMTKAKGSYCQFSSRENRMPTSKNLAKNSSCILIVENQKLVGILTERDLVKLTIQGKTLENTAIRELMTTQVVSLPYDEFSDLYIAYNLMRRHRIRHLPILDVHTYPIGLVTLSSLRETLSPRYFLRFRQINEVMTRNVIWDIPSTSVMEIAKKMVFNKVSCVVLVEDKSDILTPVGIITEKDIVQFQALDLNLKELTAEQVMSYPLFCLKPEDNLLQVYQKMEELRIRRLVITGEKEELLGVITETDLTNIIDPIEMSGLLEILQHRVNQLEEEKALLLQKQGIELHQALEENQFELYYQPQFNLSTKKVFGAEALIRWNSPEKGRVSPAEFIPLAEKTGLIIPLGQWILETACKQIKDWQKEGLPHLEIAVNISSKQFHQPNLAQEILNILTRYEIEPYWLKLELTESVLVQEIDMTLEQFKILKAAKIEVSIDDFGTGYASLGYLQHFDFNTLKIDRSFVKDIHQNIKNAAITNAVIRMAKQLNFQVIAEGVETQEERDFLYANGCELIQGYLISRPLSARDFSKFIAF
;
A
#
# COMPACT_ATOMS: atom_id res chain seq x y z
N MET A 1 -5.38 -10.56 15.80
CA MET A 1 -4.27 -11.35 15.20
C MET A 1 -4.59 -12.83 15.41
N ASN A 2 -4.28 -13.70 14.44
CA ASN A 2 -4.49 -15.15 14.59
C ASN A 2 -3.32 -15.75 15.41
N ILE A 3 -3.58 -16.20 16.63
CA ILE A 3 -2.60 -16.78 17.57
C ILE A 3 -1.99 -18.09 17.04
N ASP A 4 -2.72 -18.87 16.25
CA ASP A 4 -2.29 -20.18 15.75
C ASP A 4 -1.09 -20.07 14.82
N LYS A 5 -0.95 -18.92 14.14
CA LYS A 5 0.21 -18.63 13.29
C LYS A 5 1.53 -18.59 14.08
N SER A 6 1.46 -18.33 15.39
CA SER A 6 2.64 -18.29 16.26
C SER A 6 3.04 -19.65 16.84
N ILE A 7 2.17 -20.66 16.72
CA ILE A 7 2.36 -22.00 17.30
C ILE A 7 3.04 -22.91 16.27
N ILE A 8 4.14 -23.54 16.68
CA ILE A 8 4.78 -24.63 15.94
C ILE A 8 4.11 -25.94 16.38
N PHE A 9 3.16 -26.44 15.59
CA PHE A 9 2.40 -27.67 15.88
C PHE A 9 3.18 -28.98 15.68
N SER A 10 4.43 -28.92 15.23
CA SER A 10 5.29 -30.11 15.06
C SER A 10 6.67 -29.89 15.70
N PRO A 11 6.74 -29.70 17.02
CA PRO A 11 8.01 -29.57 17.72
C PRO A 11 8.76 -30.90 17.74
N CYS A 12 10.08 -30.85 17.85
CA CYS A 12 10.89 -32.06 18.04
C CYS A 12 10.61 -32.65 19.43
N ILE A 13 10.15 -33.90 19.49
CA ILE A 13 9.79 -34.60 20.73
C ILE A 13 10.62 -35.88 20.86
N LEU A 14 11.21 -36.11 22.03
CA LEU A 14 11.97 -37.33 22.37
C LEU A 14 11.53 -37.92 23.72
N LYS A 15 11.87 -39.19 23.97
CA LYS A 15 11.65 -39.85 25.26
C LYS A 15 12.83 -39.60 26.22
N PRO A 16 12.64 -39.62 27.55
CA PRO A 16 13.74 -39.41 28.50
C PRO A 16 14.87 -40.43 28.42
N SER A 17 14.57 -41.65 27.97
CA SER A 17 15.53 -42.76 27.80
C SER A 17 16.35 -42.67 26.51
N THR A 18 16.07 -41.70 25.64
CA THR A 18 16.78 -41.50 24.38
C THR A 18 18.23 -41.08 24.67
N SER A 19 19.18 -41.51 23.83
CA SER A 19 20.58 -41.14 23.96
C SER A 19 20.81 -39.66 23.64
N LEU A 20 21.82 -39.04 24.27
CA LEU A 20 22.17 -37.65 23.97
C LEU A 20 22.69 -37.47 22.53
N ASN A 21 23.38 -38.46 21.96
CA ASN A 21 23.86 -38.44 20.58
C ASN A 21 22.73 -38.28 19.56
N GLU A 22 21.61 -38.98 19.78
CA GLU A 22 20.42 -38.85 18.93
C GLU A 22 19.79 -37.46 19.04
N ALA A 23 19.73 -36.90 20.26
CA ALA A 23 19.25 -35.54 20.49
C ALA A 23 20.15 -34.49 19.81
N ILE A 24 21.47 -34.63 19.93
CA ILE A 24 22.45 -33.76 19.29
C ILE A 24 22.30 -33.82 17.77
N SER A 25 22.18 -35.01 17.17
CA SER A 25 21.96 -35.16 15.72
C SER A 25 20.72 -34.41 15.23
N LEU A 26 19.62 -34.42 16.00
CA LEU A 26 18.40 -33.70 15.66
C LEU A 26 18.55 -32.18 15.78
N MET A 27 19.36 -31.69 16.73
CA MET A 27 19.68 -30.27 16.86
C MET A 27 20.68 -29.77 15.81
N THR A 28 21.61 -30.62 15.36
CA THR A 28 22.72 -30.27 14.46
C THR A 28 22.46 -30.56 12.98
N LYS A 29 21.37 -31.26 12.62
CA LYS A 29 20.92 -31.49 11.24
C LYS A 29 20.63 -30.17 10.50
N ALA A 30 21.69 -29.49 10.06
CA ALA A 30 21.67 -28.63 8.89
C ALA A 30 21.68 -29.53 7.65
N LYS A 31 20.81 -29.29 6.67
CA LYS A 31 20.93 -29.95 5.35
C LYS A 31 22.30 -29.62 4.77
N GLY A 32 23.23 -30.55 4.87
CA GLY A 32 24.47 -30.54 4.10
C GLY A 32 24.12 -30.72 2.62
N SER A 33 24.44 -29.71 1.83
CA SER A 33 24.65 -29.85 0.40
C SER A 33 25.76 -30.87 0.17
N TYR A 34 25.40 -32.13 -0.08
CA TYR A 34 26.35 -33.10 -0.62
C TYR A 34 26.51 -32.84 -2.12
N CYS A 35 27.75 -32.62 -2.55
CA CYS A 35 28.15 -32.61 -3.95
C CYS A 35 27.91 -33.98 -4.61
N GLN A 36 27.24 -33.93 -5.77
CA GLN A 36 27.14 -34.84 -6.93
C GLN A 36 27.57 -36.32 -6.82
N PHE A 37 26.69 -37.26 -7.25
CA PHE A 37 26.75 -37.90 -8.59
C PHE A 37 25.49 -38.73 -8.94
N SER A 38 25.09 -38.60 -10.22
CA SER A 38 24.27 -39.46 -11.11
C SER A 38 22.83 -39.92 -10.81
N SER A 39 22.00 -39.63 -11.83
CA SER A 39 20.86 -40.36 -12.43
C SER A 39 19.48 -40.37 -11.75
N ARG A 40 18.56 -39.64 -12.41
CA ARG A 40 17.20 -40.04 -12.86
C ARG A 40 16.41 -40.96 -11.92
N GLU A 41 15.32 -40.47 -11.35
CA GLU A 41 13.98 -40.48 -11.95
C GLU A 41 12.92 -39.95 -10.97
N ASN A 42 11.81 -39.49 -11.55
CA ASN A 42 10.62 -38.95 -10.91
C ASN A 42 10.16 -39.70 -9.65
N ARG A 43 10.03 -38.94 -8.55
CA ARG A 43 8.87 -38.89 -7.65
C ARG A 43 9.08 -37.72 -6.70
N MET A 44 8.27 -36.67 -6.81
CA MET A 44 8.12 -35.69 -5.73
C MET A 44 7.63 -36.43 -4.48
N PRO A 45 8.35 -36.39 -3.35
CA PRO A 45 7.77 -36.70 -2.06
C PRO A 45 7.15 -35.40 -1.53
N THR A 46 5.83 -35.36 -1.44
CA THR A 46 5.10 -34.43 -0.58
C THR A 46 5.45 -34.73 0.87
N SER A 47 6.51 -34.11 1.38
CA SER A 47 6.87 -34.09 2.81
C SER A 47 7.25 -32.68 3.25
N LYS A 48 6.29 -31.75 3.21
CA LYS A 48 6.35 -30.54 4.05
C LYS A 48 6.08 -30.96 5.50
N ASN A 49 7.13 -31.40 6.22
CA ASN A 49 7.30 -31.32 7.68
C ASN A 49 8.42 -32.27 8.15
N LEU A 50 9.64 -32.13 7.60
CA LEU A 50 10.83 -32.56 8.32
C LEU A 50 11.36 -31.37 9.12
N ALA A 51 11.54 -31.59 10.43
CA ALA A 51 11.84 -30.61 11.48
C ALA A 51 12.71 -29.43 11.02
N LYS A 52 12.19 -28.20 11.18
CA LYS A 52 13.01 -26.98 11.19
C LYS A 52 14.10 -27.13 12.27
N ASN A 53 15.31 -26.62 12.01
CA ASN A 53 16.44 -26.56 12.95
C ASN A 53 15.98 -26.15 14.36
N SER A 54 15.77 -27.14 15.23
CA SER A 54 15.12 -26.93 16.51
C SER A 54 16.20 -26.61 17.54
N SER A 55 16.24 -25.37 18.03
CA SER A 55 17.13 -24.96 19.13
C SER A 55 16.75 -25.55 20.49
N CYS A 56 15.65 -26.30 20.54
CA CYS A 56 15.19 -27.05 21.71
C CYS A 56 14.51 -28.35 21.28
N ILE A 57 14.47 -29.33 22.19
CA ILE A 57 13.71 -30.57 22.05
C ILE A 57 12.81 -30.71 23.28
N LEU A 58 11.54 -31.04 23.06
CA LEU A 58 10.59 -31.34 24.13
C LEU A 58 10.73 -32.81 24.55
N ILE A 59 10.78 -33.06 25.84
CA ILE A 59 10.91 -34.42 26.37
C ILE A 59 9.57 -34.87 26.93
N VAL A 60 9.07 -35.97 26.39
CA VAL A 60 7.71 -36.46 26.67
C VAL A 60 7.76 -37.92 27.12
N GLU A 61 7.11 -38.21 28.24
CA GLU A 61 6.94 -39.56 28.78
C GLU A 61 5.48 -39.79 29.13
N ASN A 62 4.90 -40.91 28.71
CA ASN A 62 3.47 -41.21 28.89
C ASN A 62 2.56 -40.06 28.41
N GLN A 63 2.89 -39.48 27.25
CA GLN A 63 2.23 -38.32 26.63
C GLN A 63 2.36 -36.99 27.38
N LYS A 64 2.93 -36.97 28.59
CA LYS A 64 3.13 -35.75 29.38
C LYS A 64 4.49 -35.13 29.11
N LEU A 65 4.53 -33.80 29.07
CA LEU A 65 5.77 -33.03 29.04
C LEU A 65 6.52 -33.19 30.37
N VAL A 66 7.72 -33.75 30.33
CA VAL A 66 8.56 -34.01 31.52
C VAL A 66 9.86 -33.22 31.53
N GLY A 67 10.23 -32.62 30.40
CA GLY A 67 11.41 -31.76 30.34
C GLY A 67 11.59 -31.04 29.00
N ILE A 68 12.55 -30.14 28.97
CA ILE A 68 13.04 -29.48 27.75
C ILE A 68 14.56 -29.54 27.71
N LEU A 69 15.12 -29.80 26.53
CA LEU A 69 16.55 -29.81 26.26
C LEU A 69 16.88 -28.65 25.31
N THR A 70 17.89 -27.85 25.63
CA THR A 70 18.33 -26.72 24.81
C THR A 70 19.83 -26.78 24.46
N GLU A 71 20.27 -26.01 23.46
CA GLU A 71 21.69 -25.86 23.11
C GLU A 71 22.57 -25.55 24.33
N ARG A 72 22.08 -24.67 25.22
CA ARG A 72 22.79 -24.26 26.43
C ARG A 72 23.05 -25.41 27.40
N ASP A 73 22.13 -26.36 27.50
CA ASP A 73 22.30 -27.51 28.39
C ASP A 73 23.43 -28.41 27.89
N LEU A 74 23.54 -28.59 26.57
CA LEU A 74 24.62 -29.33 25.93
C LEU A 74 25.99 -28.64 26.10
N VAL A 75 26.03 -27.31 25.98
CA VAL A 75 27.26 -26.55 26.26
C VAL A 75 27.70 -26.70 27.72
N LYS A 76 26.78 -26.75 28.69
CA LYS A 76 27.12 -27.04 30.10
C LYS A 76 27.71 -28.44 30.28
N LEU A 77 27.16 -29.46 29.60
CA LEU A 77 27.71 -30.82 29.63
C LEU A 77 29.15 -30.85 29.11
N THR A 78 29.41 -30.11 28.02
CA THR A 78 30.74 -29.99 27.40
C THR A 78 31.81 -29.63 28.44
N ILE A 79 31.52 -28.63 29.27
CA ILE A 79 32.46 -28.11 30.27
C ILE A 79 32.70 -29.11 31.41
N GLN A 80 31.71 -29.95 31.71
CA GLN A 80 31.80 -30.97 32.76
C GLN A 80 32.63 -32.19 32.35
N GLY A 81 33.02 -32.31 31.07
CA GLY A 81 33.86 -33.41 30.58
C GLY A 81 33.19 -34.79 30.63
N LYS A 82 31.86 -34.85 30.71
CA LYS A 82 31.10 -36.10 30.67
C LYS A 82 31.06 -36.65 29.25
N THR A 83 31.19 -37.97 29.11
CA THR A 83 31.11 -38.66 27.82
C THR A 83 29.67 -38.74 27.30
N LEU A 84 29.51 -38.45 26.01
CA LEU A 84 28.21 -38.41 25.32
C LEU A 84 27.58 -39.81 25.16
N GLU A 85 28.43 -40.85 25.06
CA GLU A 85 28.04 -42.20 24.64
C GLU A 85 27.10 -42.95 25.62
N ASN A 86 27.08 -42.57 26.90
CA ASN A 86 26.28 -43.27 27.94
C ASN A 86 25.38 -42.35 28.77
N THR A 87 25.18 -41.10 28.36
CA THR A 87 24.35 -40.14 29.11
C THR A 87 22.93 -40.11 28.53
N ALA A 88 21.91 -40.38 29.34
CA ALA A 88 20.51 -40.25 28.93
C ALA A 88 20.05 -38.78 29.01
N ILE A 89 19.10 -38.38 28.14
CA ILE A 89 18.59 -36.99 28.13
C ILE A 89 18.05 -36.56 29.52
N ARG A 90 17.46 -37.49 30.27
CA ARG A 90 16.92 -37.23 31.61
C ARG A 90 17.91 -36.64 32.62
N GLU A 91 19.22 -36.84 32.40
CA GLU A 91 20.28 -36.36 33.29
C GLU A 91 20.64 -34.90 33.04
N LEU A 92 20.21 -34.34 31.91
CA LEU A 92 20.56 -32.99 31.47
C LEU A 92 19.35 -32.07 31.28
N MET A 93 18.19 -32.64 30.97
CA MET A 93 17.00 -31.85 30.65
C MET A 93 16.59 -30.94 31.81
N THR A 94 16.04 -29.78 31.46
CA THR A 94 15.36 -28.93 32.43
C THR A 94 14.00 -29.56 32.74
N THR A 95 13.79 -29.98 33.99
CA THR A 95 12.56 -30.69 34.42
C THR A 95 11.41 -29.76 34.79
N GLN A 96 11.71 -28.54 35.28
CA GLN A 96 10.70 -27.51 35.54
C GLN A 96 10.46 -26.69 34.26
N VAL A 97 9.58 -27.19 33.40
CA VAL A 97 9.26 -26.52 32.14
C VAL A 97 8.12 -25.53 32.36
N VAL A 98 8.36 -24.25 32.07
CA VAL A 98 7.31 -23.24 31.99
C VAL A 98 6.51 -23.50 30.71
N SER A 99 5.21 -23.67 30.83
CA SER A 99 4.28 -23.96 29.73
C SER A 99 3.03 -23.09 29.81
N LEU A 100 2.28 -22.98 28.72
CA LEU A 100 1.02 -22.25 28.64
C LEU A 100 -0.11 -23.19 28.18
N PRO A 101 -1.21 -23.32 28.94
CA PRO A 101 -2.40 -24.02 28.46
C PRO A 101 -2.99 -23.33 27.22
N TYR A 102 -3.44 -24.11 26.24
CA TYR A 102 -3.98 -23.59 24.99
C TYR A 102 -5.21 -22.70 25.21
N ASP A 103 -6.07 -23.07 26.15
CA ASP A 103 -7.28 -22.30 26.49
C ASP A 103 -6.96 -20.95 27.16
N GLU A 104 -5.79 -20.83 27.79
CA GLU A 104 -5.29 -19.57 28.37
C GLU A 104 -4.54 -18.71 27.35
N PHE A 105 -4.22 -19.26 26.17
CA PHE A 105 -3.48 -18.54 25.13
C PHE A 105 -4.41 -17.65 24.29
N SER A 106 -5.04 -16.66 24.91
CA SER A 106 -6.01 -15.78 24.23
C SER A 106 -5.36 -14.72 23.33
N ASP A 107 -4.14 -14.30 23.65
CA ASP A 107 -3.37 -13.34 22.86
C ASP A 107 -1.86 -13.65 22.84
N LEU A 108 -1.16 -13.09 21.86
CA LEU A 108 0.29 -13.25 21.70
C LEU A 108 1.10 -12.63 22.86
N TYR A 109 0.50 -11.70 23.60
CA TYR A 109 1.15 -10.95 24.67
C TYR A 109 1.29 -11.78 25.94
N ILE A 110 0.34 -12.67 26.24
CA ILE A 110 0.44 -13.63 27.35
C ILE A 110 1.69 -14.49 27.18
N ALA A 111 1.84 -15.11 26.01
CA ALA A 111 3.02 -15.92 25.69
C ALA A 111 4.30 -15.09 25.78
N TYR A 112 4.33 -13.90 25.16
CA TYR A 112 5.49 -13.00 25.21
C TYR A 112 5.87 -12.60 26.65
N ASN A 113 4.90 -12.20 27.47
CA ASN A 113 5.12 -11.78 28.86
C ASN A 113 5.61 -12.93 29.74
N LEU A 114 5.06 -14.14 29.59
CA LEU A 114 5.56 -15.34 30.27
C LEU A 114 7.01 -15.62 29.87
N MET A 115 7.31 -15.58 28.57
CA MET A 115 8.67 -15.81 28.07
C MET A 115 9.67 -14.79 28.62
N ARG A 116 9.30 -13.50 28.62
CA ARG A 116 10.12 -12.41 29.16
C ARG A 116 10.31 -12.53 30.67
N ARG A 117 9.24 -12.77 31.44
CA ARG A 117 9.28 -12.91 32.91
C ARG A 117 10.17 -14.06 33.34
N HIS A 118 10.08 -15.21 32.66
CA HIS A 118 10.86 -16.40 32.98
C HIS A 118 12.21 -16.45 32.25
N ARG A 119 12.52 -15.47 31.39
CA ARG A 119 13.76 -15.39 30.57
C ARG A 119 13.99 -16.66 29.73
N ILE A 120 12.91 -17.20 29.16
CA ILE A 120 12.93 -18.39 28.29
C ILE A 120 12.70 -18.01 26.83
N ARG A 121 13.16 -18.87 25.91
CA ARG A 121 13.02 -18.67 24.45
C ARG A 121 12.06 -19.64 23.78
N HIS A 122 11.57 -20.62 24.54
CA HIS A 122 10.76 -21.74 24.10
C HIS A 122 9.65 -21.95 25.13
N LEU A 123 8.39 -21.79 24.71
CA LEU A 123 7.21 -21.92 25.56
C LEU A 123 6.31 -23.03 24.99
N PRO A 124 6.30 -24.23 25.58
CA PRO A 124 5.41 -25.31 25.18
C PRO A 124 3.96 -24.95 25.43
N ILE A 125 3.10 -25.29 24.47
CA ILE A 125 1.64 -25.12 24.54
C ILE A 125 1.00 -26.46 24.82
N LEU A 126 0.18 -26.53 25.86
CA LEU A 126 -0.43 -27.78 26.35
C LEU A 126 -1.94 -27.79 26.12
N ASP A 127 -2.50 -28.99 25.90
CA ASP A 127 -3.96 -29.17 25.91
C ASP A 127 -4.51 -29.23 27.35
N VAL A 128 -5.84 -29.38 27.45
CA VAL A 128 -6.58 -29.59 28.71
C VAL A 128 -6.13 -30.83 29.50
N HIS A 129 -5.47 -31.79 28.85
CA HIS A 129 -4.95 -33.02 29.44
C HIS A 129 -3.45 -32.95 29.76
N THR A 130 -2.83 -31.77 29.64
CA THR A 130 -1.39 -31.49 29.83
C THR A 130 -0.45 -32.10 28.78
N TYR A 131 -0.99 -32.48 27.63
CA TYR A 131 -0.22 -32.99 26.50
C TYR A 131 0.30 -31.84 25.64
N PRO A 132 1.55 -31.89 25.15
CA PRO A 132 2.11 -30.84 24.31
C PRO A 132 1.47 -30.84 22.92
N ILE A 133 0.71 -29.78 22.60
CA ILE A 133 0.12 -29.53 21.28
C ILE A 133 1.13 -28.85 20.35
N GLY A 134 1.96 -27.96 20.90
CA GLY A 134 2.86 -27.16 20.09
C GLY A 134 3.88 -26.38 20.90
N LEU A 135 4.61 -25.52 20.20
CA LEU A 135 5.68 -24.71 20.78
C LEU A 135 5.63 -23.28 20.25
N VAL A 136 5.63 -22.31 21.15
CA VAL A 136 5.84 -20.89 20.83
C VAL A 136 7.31 -20.53 21.09
N THR A 137 7.92 -19.80 20.16
CA THR A 137 9.31 -19.36 20.23
C THR A 137 9.39 -17.85 20.03
N LEU A 138 10.48 -17.21 20.48
CA LEU A 138 10.66 -15.77 20.22
C LEU A 138 10.64 -15.46 18.72
N SER A 139 11.18 -16.36 17.89
CA SER A 139 11.13 -16.25 16.43
C SER A 139 9.71 -16.34 15.87
N SER A 140 8.87 -17.26 16.38
CA SER A 140 7.50 -17.42 15.88
C SER A 140 6.58 -16.28 16.35
N LEU A 141 6.79 -15.76 17.56
CA LEU A 141 6.14 -14.54 18.03
C LEU A 141 6.52 -13.35 17.15
N ARG A 142 7.81 -13.17 16.87
CA ARG A 142 8.31 -12.08 16.00
C ARG A 142 7.72 -12.13 14.59
N GLU A 143 7.73 -13.32 13.96
CA GLU A 143 7.12 -13.53 12.63
C GLU A 143 5.64 -13.13 12.63
N THR A 144 4.92 -13.48 13.70
CA THR A 144 3.48 -13.21 13.81
C THR A 144 3.17 -11.74 14.15
N LEU A 145 3.98 -11.11 15.01
CA LEU A 145 3.82 -9.72 15.42
C LEU A 145 4.21 -8.73 14.31
N SER A 146 5.04 -9.14 13.35
CA SER A 146 5.43 -8.35 12.18
C SER A 146 5.79 -6.87 12.50
N PRO A 147 6.77 -6.61 13.38
CA PRO A 147 7.10 -5.27 13.89
C PRO A 147 7.79 -4.36 12.85
N ARG A 148 7.69 -4.69 11.55
CA ARG A 148 8.47 -4.09 10.45
C ARG A 148 8.38 -2.56 10.41
N TYR A 149 7.21 -2.00 10.71
CA TYR A 149 7.02 -0.56 10.74
C TYR A 149 7.73 0.09 11.92
N PHE A 150 7.76 -0.55 13.09
CA PHE A 150 8.41 -0.01 14.28
C PHE A 150 9.94 -0.04 14.17
N LEU A 151 10.48 -1.16 13.66
CA LEU A 151 11.92 -1.34 13.49
C LEU A 151 12.53 -0.33 12.50
N ARG A 152 11.73 0.25 11.60
CA ARG A 152 12.17 1.28 10.66
C ARG A 152 12.59 2.59 11.35
N PHE A 153 11.98 2.91 12.49
CA PHE A 153 12.15 4.22 13.15
C PHE A 153 13.10 4.21 14.34
N ARG A 154 13.71 3.06 14.66
CA ARG A 154 14.64 2.89 15.78
C ARG A 154 16.03 2.56 15.25
N GLN A 155 17.07 3.08 15.90
CA GLN A 155 18.46 2.82 15.54
C GLN A 155 19.07 1.66 16.33
N ILE A 156 20.12 1.04 15.77
CA ILE A 156 20.87 -0.03 16.42
C ILE A 156 21.43 0.42 17.77
N ASN A 157 21.99 1.63 17.85
CA ASN A 157 22.62 2.17 19.04
C ASN A 157 21.71 2.23 20.28
N GLU A 158 20.39 2.32 20.08
CA GLU A 158 19.40 2.39 21.15
C GLU A 158 19.20 1.05 21.86
N VAL A 159 19.51 -0.07 21.18
CA VAL A 159 19.09 -1.41 21.62
C VAL A 159 20.26 -2.41 21.69
N MET A 160 21.36 -2.19 20.98
CA MET A 160 22.49 -3.11 20.96
C MET A 160 23.08 -3.38 22.35
N THR A 161 23.55 -4.61 22.57
CA THR A 161 24.31 -4.95 23.77
C THR A 161 25.74 -4.44 23.62
N ARG A 162 26.11 -3.45 24.46
CA ARG A 162 27.45 -2.82 24.43
C ARG A 162 28.52 -3.61 25.18
N ASN A 163 28.15 -4.32 26.24
CA ASN A 163 29.10 -5.14 26.99
C ASN A 163 29.27 -6.51 26.29
N VAL A 164 30.06 -6.51 25.21
CA VAL A 164 30.30 -7.71 24.41
C VAL A 164 31.37 -8.57 25.08
N ILE A 165 31.07 -9.85 25.28
CA ILE A 165 32.07 -10.83 25.70
C ILE A 165 32.91 -11.22 24.49
N TRP A 166 34.21 -10.98 24.59
CA TRP A 166 35.16 -11.25 23.52
C TRP A 166 36.37 -12.07 23.97
N ASP A 167 37.10 -12.60 22.98
CA ASP A 167 38.34 -13.35 23.16
C ASP A 167 39.26 -13.22 21.93
N ILE A 168 40.47 -13.77 22.00
CA ILE A 168 41.41 -13.81 20.88
C ILE A 168 41.25 -15.11 20.06
N PRO A 169 41.56 -15.12 18.75
CA PRO A 169 41.39 -16.29 17.88
C PRO A 169 42.20 -17.53 18.31
N SER A 170 43.31 -17.34 19.02
CA SER A 170 44.15 -18.44 19.51
C SER A 170 43.56 -19.18 20.73
N THR A 171 42.48 -18.67 21.34
CA THR A 171 41.84 -19.30 22.49
C THR A 171 41.18 -20.62 22.10
N SER A 172 41.22 -21.63 22.98
CA SER A 172 40.56 -22.90 22.71
C SER A 172 39.04 -22.80 22.77
N VAL A 173 38.35 -23.62 21.98
CA VAL A 173 36.88 -23.66 21.98
C VAL A 173 36.31 -24.05 23.35
N MET A 174 37.03 -24.87 24.12
CA MET A 174 36.66 -25.21 25.50
C MET A 174 36.65 -23.98 26.44
N GLU A 175 37.64 -23.10 26.35
CA GLU A 175 37.66 -21.87 27.16
C GLU A 175 36.55 -20.89 26.72
N ILE A 176 36.28 -20.83 25.42
CA ILE A 176 35.15 -20.07 24.88
C ILE A 176 33.81 -20.60 25.42
N ALA A 177 33.62 -21.92 25.43
CA ALA A 177 32.43 -22.55 26.01
C ALA A 177 32.27 -22.21 27.50
N LYS A 178 33.35 -22.26 28.27
CA LYS A 178 33.36 -21.83 29.69
C LYS A 178 32.96 -20.38 29.84
N LYS A 179 33.51 -19.48 29.03
CA LYS A 179 33.14 -18.05 29.01
C LYS A 179 31.66 -17.84 28.70
N MET A 180 31.09 -18.58 27.75
CA MET A 180 29.66 -18.50 27.43
C MET A 180 28.79 -18.86 28.64
N VAL A 181 29.09 -19.98 29.31
CA VAL A 181 28.29 -20.44 30.45
C VAL A 181 28.47 -19.53 31.66
N PHE A 182 29.69 -19.11 31.97
CA PHE A 182 29.99 -18.24 33.11
C PHE A 182 29.32 -16.87 32.96
N ASN A 183 29.45 -16.24 31.79
CA ASN A 183 28.86 -14.92 31.52
C ASN A 183 27.37 -14.99 31.10
N LYS A 184 26.80 -16.20 30.99
CA LYS A 184 25.41 -16.45 30.55
C LYS A 184 25.08 -15.89 29.16
N VAL A 185 26.08 -15.77 28.29
CA VAL A 185 25.94 -15.28 26.91
C VAL A 185 25.82 -16.43 25.92
N SER A 186 25.20 -16.18 24.76
CA SER A 186 25.02 -17.20 23.73
C SER A 186 26.09 -17.19 22.62
N CYS A 187 26.98 -16.19 22.63
CA CYS A 187 28.14 -16.07 21.74
C CYS A 187 29.30 -15.38 22.43
N VAL A 188 30.49 -15.58 21.85
CA VAL A 188 31.70 -14.83 22.10
C VAL A 188 32.18 -14.27 20.76
N VAL A 189 32.50 -12.98 20.71
CA VAL A 189 33.08 -12.33 19.52
C VAL A 189 34.61 -12.45 19.60
N LEU A 190 35.24 -12.85 18.52
CA LEU A 190 36.70 -12.96 18.46
C LEU A 190 37.26 -11.69 17.86
N VAL A 191 38.27 -11.13 18.51
CA VAL A 191 38.87 -9.84 18.14
C VAL A 191 40.37 -9.98 17.92
N GLU A 192 40.88 -9.26 16.93
CA GLU A 192 42.31 -8.97 16.77
C GLU A 192 42.59 -7.58 17.32
N ASP A 193 43.66 -7.46 18.09
CA ASP A 193 44.18 -6.16 18.51
C ASP A 193 45.07 -5.61 17.40
N LYS A 194 44.56 -4.60 16.68
CA LYS A 194 45.31 -3.85 15.68
C LYS A 194 45.41 -2.41 16.15
N SER A 195 46.58 -2.01 16.64
CA SER A 195 46.87 -0.63 17.02
C SER A 195 45.94 -0.08 18.12
N ASP A 196 45.75 -0.84 19.21
CA ASP A 196 44.85 -0.53 20.34
C ASP A 196 43.36 -0.47 19.96
N ILE A 197 42.99 -1.05 18.80
CA ILE A 197 41.62 -1.15 18.31
C ILE A 197 41.23 -2.63 18.24
N LEU A 198 40.23 -2.99 19.04
CA LEU A 198 39.64 -4.33 19.06
C LEU A 198 38.78 -4.53 17.81
N THR A 199 39.35 -5.16 16.79
CA THR A 199 38.68 -5.40 15.51
C THR A 199 38.05 -6.79 15.52
N PRO A 200 36.72 -6.93 15.35
CA PRO A 200 36.09 -8.25 15.37
C PRO A 200 36.40 -9.01 14.09
N VAL A 201 36.96 -10.21 14.25
CA VAL A 201 37.36 -11.10 13.16
C VAL A 201 36.54 -12.39 13.09
N GLY A 202 35.80 -12.74 14.14
CA GLY A 202 34.94 -13.92 14.09
C GLY A 202 33.93 -13.97 15.21
N ILE A 203 33.05 -14.96 15.15
CA ILE A 203 32.07 -15.23 16.20
C ILE A 203 31.90 -16.72 16.38
N ILE A 204 31.78 -17.16 17.63
CA ILE A 204 31.41 -18.53 18.00
C ILE A 204 30.14 -18.48 18.84
N THR A 205 29.24 -19.42 18.59
CA THR A 205 27.90 -19.51 19.18
C THR A 205 27.70 -20.82 19.95
N GLU A 206 26.70 -20.87 20.85
CA GLU A 206 26.27 -22.12 21.51
C GLU A 206 26.01 -23.25 20.49
N LYS A 207 25.39 -22.91 19.35
CA LYS A 207 25.12 -23.86 18.27
C LYS A 207 26.40 -24.45 17.67
N ASP A 208 27.43 -23.63 17.48
CA ASP A 208 28.70 -24.07 16.92
C ASP A 208 29.37 -25.07 17.87
N ILE A 209 29.37 -24.79 19.18
CA ILE A 209 29.91 -25.70 20.21
C ILE A 209 29.20 -27.07 20.13
N VAL A 210 27.87 -27.07 20.07
CA VAL A 210 27.08 -28.31 19.96
C VAL A 210 27.40 -29.06 18.65
N GLN A 211 27.61 -28.33 17.55
CA GLN A 211 28.00 -28.92 16.28
C GLN A 211 29.41 -29.53 16.33
N PHE A 212 30.37 -28.87 16.96
CA PHE A 212 31.73 -29.39 17.12
C PHE A 212 31.77 -30.64 18.00
N GLN A 213 30.94 -30.69 19.04
CA GLN A 213 30.76 -31.90 19.84
C GLN A 213 30.16 -33.05 19.03
N ALA A 214 29.17 -32.77 18.17
CA ALA A 214 28.57 -33.79 17.31
C ALA A 214 29.56 -34.39 16.30
N LEU A 215 30.65 -33.68 16.01
CA LEU A 215 31.73 -34.10 15.13
C LEU A 215 32.91 -34.73 15.89
N ASP A 216 32.76 -34.99 17.19
CA ASP A 216 33.78 -35.57 18.07
C ASP A 216 35.12 -34.80 18.05
N LEU A 217 35.08 -33.48 17.87
CA LEU A 217 36.29 -32.64 17.86
C LEU A 217 36.85 -32.44 19.28
N ASN A 218 38.19 -32.47 19.40
CA ASN A 218 38.86 -32.18 20.67
C ASN A 218 38.85 -30.68 20.97
N LEU A 219 37.80 -30.22 21.66
CA LEU A 219 37.59 -28.80 21.99
C LEU A 219 38.69 -28.17 22.87
N LYS A 220 39.53 -28.98 23.54
CA LYS A 220 40.65 -28.47 24.34
C LYS A 220 41.83 -28.02 23.46
N GLU A 221 42.03 -28.70 22.33
CA GLU A 221 43.13 -28.44 21.39
C GLU A 221 42.69 -27.58 20.20
N LEU A 222 41.40 -27.63 19.86
CA LEU A 222 40.80 -26.85 18.78
C LEU A 222 40.78 -25.36 19.13
N THR A 223 41.43 -24.54 18.30
CA THR A 223 41.45 -23.09 18.49
C THR A 223 40.24 -22.44 17.82
N ALA A 224 39.89 -21.25 18.29
CA ALA A 224 38.74 -20.51 17.80
C ALA A 224 38.91 -20.10 16.33
N GLU A 225 40.13 -19.69 15.94
CA GLU A 225 40.49 -19.31 14.56
C GLU A 225 40.15 -20.40 13.53
N GLN A 226 40.28 -21.67 13.91
CA GLN A 226 40.04 -22.80 13.00
C GLN A 226 38.56 -23.02 12.68
N VAL A 227 37.65 -22.51 13.52
CA VAL A 227 36.22 -22.86 13.45
C VAL A 227 35.25 -21.69 13.59
N MET A 228 35.75 -20.48 13.83
CA MET A 228 34.92 -19.29 13.92
C MET A 228 34.19 -19.00 12.61
N SER A 229 33.00 -18.41 12.72
CA SER A 229 32.30 -17.91 11.54
C SER A 229 33.00 -16.65 11.00
N TYR A 230 33.45 -16.71 9.74
CA TYR A 230 34.12 -15.64 8.99
C TYR A 230 33.72 -15.71 7.50
N PRO A 231 33.56 -14.56 6.79
CA PRO A 231 33.66 -13.18 7.26
C PRO A 231 32.46 -12.74 8.11
N LEU A 232 32.69 -11.80 9.04
CA LEU A 232 31.61 -11.20 9.82
C LEU A 232 30.83 -10.18 8.99
N PHE A 233 29.51 -10.28 9.06
CA PHE A 233 28.63 -9.22 8.58
C PHE A 233 28.40 -8.23 9.72
N CYS A 234 29.00 -7.04 9.58
CA CYS A 234 28.91 -5.97 10.56
C CYS A 234 27.97 -4.87 10.09
N LEU A 235 27.22 -4.27 11.03
CA LEU A 235 26.40 -3.08 10.80
C LEU A 235 26.95 -1.90 11.61
N LYS A 236 26.48 -0.69 11.32
CA LYS A 236 26.87 0.54 12.02
C LYS A 236 25.82 0.94 13.05
N PRO A 237 26.17 1.62 14.16
CA PRO A 237 25.21 1.99 15.20
C PRO A 237 24.05 2.88 14.72
N GLU A 238 24.26 3.63 13.65
CA GLU A 238 23.30 4.57 13.04
C GLU A 238 22.30 3.89 12.10
N ASP A 239 22.59 2.65 11.68
CA ASP A 239 21.70 1.84 10.86
C ASP A 239 20.38 1.58 11.60
N ASN A 240 19.31 1.36 10.83
CA ASN A 240 17.99 1.10 11.41
C ASN A 240 17.80 -0.38 11.74
N LEU A 241 16.92 -0.66 12.70
CA LEU A 241 16.66 -2.04 13.13
C LEU A 241 15.94 -2.90 12.09
N LEU A 242 15.30 -2.29 11.09
CA LEU A 242 14.71 -3.03 9.97
C LEU A 242 15.79 -3.71 9.12
N GLN A 243 16.93 -3.04 8.91
CA GLN A 243 18.09 -3.64 8.22
C GLN A 243 18.65 -4.84 9.00
N VAL A 244 18.77 -4.72 10.33
CA VAL A 244 19.18 -5.84 11.20
C VAL A 244 18.25 -7.03 11.00
N TYR A 245 16.94 -6.78 11.06
CA TYR A 245 15.91 -7.81 10.89
C TYR A 245 16.03 -8.50 9.52
N GLN A 246 16.12 -7.72 8.44
CA GLN A 246 16.25 -8.24 7.08
C GLN A 246 17.54 -9.06 6.92
N LYS A 247 18.66 -8.58 7.45
CA LYS A 247 19.95 -9.27 7.34
C LYS A 247 19.97 -10.59 8.12
N MET A 248 19.35 -10.62 9.30
CA MET A 248 19.16 -11.85 10.07
C MET A 248 18.30 -12.88 9.32
N GLU A 249 17.21 -12.46 8.65
CA GLU A 249 16.39 -13.36 7.82
C GLU A 249 17.16 -13.87 6.60
N GLU A 250 17.83 -12.98 5.87
CA GLU A 250 18.60 -13.28 4.66
C GLU A 250 19.71 -14.30 4.94
N LEU A 251 20.54 -14.00 5.94
CA LEU A 251 21.68 -14.84 6.32
C LEU A 251 21.30 -16.02 7.22
N ARG A 252 20.05 -16.06 7.70
CA ARG A 252 19.55 -17.05 8.68
C ARG A 252 20.40 -17.13 9.94
N ILE A 253 20.93 -16.00 10.38
CA ILE A 253 21.69 -15.84 11.61
C ILE A 253 20.85 -15.12 12.67
N ARG A 254 21.13 -15.38 13.94
CA ARG A 254 20.36 -14.82 15.05
C ARG A 254 21.03 -13.65 15.77
N ARG A 255 22.18 -13.22 15.26
CA ARG A 255 23.04 -12.21 15.88
C ARG A 255 23.91 -11.54 14.82
N LEU A 256 24.18 -10.26 15.01
CA LEU A 256 25.03 -9.45 14.16
C LEU A 256 25.97 -8.64 15.04
N VAL A 257 27.21 -8.47 14.56
CA VAL A 257 28.23 -7.66 15.24
C VAL A 257 28.08 -6.21 14.78
N ILE A 258 28.22 -5.27 15.71
CA ILE A 258 28.16 -3.84 15.43
C ILE A 258 29.55 -3.25 15.57
N THR A 259 29.95 -2.50 14.55
CA THR A 259 31.30 -1.90 14.47
C THR A 259 31.23 -0.39 14.29
N GLY A 260 32.22 0.32 14.81
CA GLY A 260 32.35 1.76 14.59
C GLY A 260 33.02 2.11 13.27
N GLU A 261 33.38 3.39 13.10
CA GLU A 261 33.99 3.87 11.85
C GLU A 261 35.39 3.29 11.61
N LYS A 262 36.12 2.94 12.69
CA LYS A 262 37.47 2.35 12.61
C LYS A 262 37.44 0.82 12.67
N GLU A 263 36.28 0.22 12.41
CA GLU A 263 36.02 -1.22 12.52
C GLU A 263 36.18 -1.77 13.95
N GLU A 264 36.15 -0.91 14.96
CA GLU A 264 36.20 -1.31 16.36
C GLU A 264 34.91 -2.00 16.78
N LEU A 265 35.00 -3.02 17.65
CA LEU A 265 33.84 -3.70 18.22
C LEU A 265 33.07 -2.76 19.17
N LEU A 266 31.84 -2.40 18.79
CA LEU A 266 30.97 -1.53 19.61
C LEU A 266 29.84 -2.29 20.30
N GLY A 267 29.37 -3.39 19.70
CA GLY A 267 28.20 -4.09 20.22
C GLY A 267 27.85 -5.38 19.48
N VAL A 268 26.86 -6.08 20.01
CA VAL A 268 26.18 -7.18 19.34
C VAL A 268 24.68 -6.96 19.46
N ILE A 269 23.95 -7.25 18.38
CA ILE A 269 22.49 -7.26 18.39
C ILE A 269 21.98 -8.66 18.10
N THR A 270 20.98 -9.11 18.86
CA THR A 270 20.37 -10.44 18.76
C THR A 270 18.89 -10.37 18.42
N GLU A 271 18.31 -11.49 17.98
CA GLU A 271 16.86 -11.57 17.78
C GLU A 271 16.07 -11.23 19.05
N THR A 272 16.61 -11.55 20.23
CA THR A 272 15.97 -11.23 21.52
C THR A 272 15.92 -9.73 21.75
N ASP A 273 16.97 -9.01 21.37
CA ASP A 273 17.03 -7.55 21.49
C ASP A 273 15.98 -6.89 20.60
N LEU A 274 15.80 -7.39 19.37
CA LEU A 274 14.72 -6.92 18.47
C LEU A 274 13.31 -7.18 19.02
N THR A 275 13.09 -8.29 19.71
CA THR A 275 11.78 -8.60 20.31
C THR A 275 11.48 -7.80 21.56
N ASN A 276 12.50 -7.45 22.36
CA ASN A 276 12.32 -6.68 23.60
C ASN A 276 11.79 -5.26 23.38
N ILE A 277 11.97 -4.74 22.16
CA ILE A 277 11.47 -3.43 21.72
C ILE A 277 9.95 -3.45 21.56
N ILE A 278 9.37 -4.62 21.32
CA ILE A 278 7.94 -4.81 21.13
C ILE A 278 7.27 -4.80 22.51
N ASP A 279 7.29 -3.66 23.19
CA ASP A 279 6.52 -3.46 24.42
C ASP A 279 5.03 -3.24 24.02
N PRO A 280 4.09 -4.07 24.52
CA PRO A 280 2.67 -3.96 24.20
C PRO A 280 2.03 -2.61 24.58
N ILE A 281 2.61 -1.90 25.55
CA ILE A 281 2.10 -0.60 26.03
C ILE A 281 2.32 0.50 24.98
N GLU A 282 3.50 0.53 24.35
CA GLU A 282 3.81 1.54 23.31
C GLU A 282 2.98 1.31 22.04
N MET A 283 2.77 0.04 21.67
CA MET A 283 2.01 -0.32 20.48
C MET A 283 0.50 0.00 20.62
N SER A 284 -0.08 -0.24 21.79
CA SER A 284 -1.51 -0.01 22.02
C SER A 284 -1.83 1.48 22.11
N GLY A 285 -0.99 2.27 22.80
CA GLY A 285 -1.19 3.71 22.94
C GLY A 285 -1.05 4.48 21.62
N LEU A 286 -0.06 4.13 20.78
CA LEU A 286 0.11 4.78 19.47
C LEU A 286 -1.05 4.48 18.52
N LEU A 287 -1.54 3.24 18.50
CA LEU A 287 -2.69 2.86 17.68
C LEU A 287 -3.96 3.61 18.11
N GLU A 288 -4.19 3.74 19.42
CA GLU A 288 -5.35 4.47 19.96
C GLU A 288 -5.30 5.97 19.65
N ILE A 289 -4.13 6.60 19.79
CA ILE A 289 -3.93 8.02 19.42
C ILE A 289 -4.17 8.23 17.93
N LEU A 290 -3.64 7.35 17.08
CA LEU A 290 -3.82 7.46 15.62
C LEU A 290 -5.29 7.28 15.22
N GLN A 291 -5.97 6.28 15.80
CA GLN A 291 -7.41 6.07 15.56
C GLN A 291 -8.23 7.28 16.01
N HIS A 292 -7.95 7.80 17.19
CA HIS A 292 -8.63 9.01 17.68
C HIS A 292 -8.38 10.20 16.75
N ARG A 293 -7.15 10.39 16.27
CA ARG A 293 -6.83 11.49 15.36
C ARG A 293 -7.52 11.34 13.99
N VAL A 294 -7.59 10.13 13.46
CA VAL A 294 -8.32 9.86 12.21
C VAL A 294 -9.80 10.21 12.39
N ASN A 295 -10.44 9.74 13.45
CA ASN A 295 -11.85 10.03 13.72
C ASN A 295 -12.10 11.54 13.89
N GLN A 296 -11.25 12.25 14.62
CA GLN A 296 -11.32 13.71 14.75
C GLN A 296 -11.24 14.42 13.40
N LEU A 297 -10.31 14.00 12.54
CA LEU A 297 -10.15 14.60 11.20
C LEU A 297 -11.34 14.29 10.29
N GLU A 298 -11.96 13.12 10.42
CA GLU A 298 -13.18 12.78 9.70
C GLU A 298 -14.37 13.64 10.15
N GLU A 299 -14.53 13.86 11.45
CA GLU A 299 -15.56 14.75 12.01
C GLU A 299 -15.36 16.21 11.57
N GLU A 300 -14.14 16.75 11.68
CA GLU A 300 -13.80 18.11 11.22
C GLU A 300 -14.09 18.29 9.72
N LYS A 301 -13.73 17.29 8.90
CA LYS A 301 -14.00 17.29 7.46
C LYS A 301 -15.49 17.26 7.16
N ALA A 302 -16.27 16.46 7.88
CA ALA A 302 -17.72 16.37 7.70
C ALA A 302 -18.39 17.71 8.03
N LEU A 303 -17.99 18.35 9.13
CA LEU A 303 -18.51 19.67 9.52
C LEU A 303 -18.18 20.74 8.48
N LEU A 304 -16.94 20.74 7.96
CA LEU A 304 -16.54 21.68 6.92
C LEU A 304 -17.37 21.51 5.63
N LEU A 305 -17.56 20.27 5.18
CA LEU A 305 -18.38 19.97 3.99
C LEU A 305 -19.85 20.39 4.20
N GLN A 306 -20.40 20.18 5.39
CA GLN A 306 -21.75 20.62 5.72
C GLN A 306 -21.87 22.14 5.66
N LYS A 307 -20.93 22.87 6.27
CA LYS A 307 -20.93 24.34 6.25
C LYS A 307 -20.84 24.89 4.83
N GLN A 308 -19.93 24.34 4.01
CA GLN A 308 -19.78 24.73 2.62
C GLN A 308 -21.03 24.39 1.78
N GLY A 309 -21.68 23.26 2.07
CA GLY A 309 -22.96 22.90 1.43
C GLY A 309 -24.07 23.91 1.75
N ILE A 310 -24.21 24.32 3.01
CA ILE A 310 -25.18 25.35 3.41
C ILE A 310 -24.92 26.67 2.66
N GLU A 311 -23.67 27.10 2.60
CA GLU A 311 -23.26 28.32 1.87
C GLU A 311 -23.63 28.24 0.39
N LEU A 312 -23.36 27.09 -0.26
CA LEU A 312 -23.68 26.89 -1.67
C LEU A 312 -25.20 26.91 -1.92
N HIS A 313 -25.98 26.34 -1.01
CA HIS A 313 -27.44 26.35 -1.10
C HIS A 313 -28.00 27.77 -0.95
N GLN A 314 -27.52 28.53 0.03
CA GLN A 314 -27.88 29.94 0.22
C GLN A 314 -27.53 30.78 -1.02
N ALA A 315 -26.35 30.57 -1.60
CA ALA A 315 -25.93 31.26 -2.81
C ALA A 315 -26.90 31.03 -3.99
N LEU A 316 -27.53 29.86 -4.06
CA LEU A 316 -28.52 29.54 -5.08
C LEU A 316 -29.82 30.31 -4.85
N GLU A 317 -30.30 30.39 -3.61
CA GLU A 317 -31.51 31.15 -3.25
C GLU A 317 -31.32 32.67 -3.41
N GLU A 318 -30.11 33.17 -3.16
CA GLU A 318 -29.77 34.59 -3.22
C GLU A 318 -29.36 35.09 -4.61
N ASN A 319 -29.54 34.28 -5.67
CA ASN A 319 -29.19 34.62 -7.06
C ASN A 319 -27.71 35.04 -7.24
N GLN A 320 -26.79 34.39 -6.54
CA GLN A 320 -25.35 34.68 -6.65
C GLN A 320 -24.67 34.01 -7.86
N PHE A 321 -25.42 33.19 -8.60
CA PHE A 321 -24.94 32.52 -9.80
C PHE A 321 -25.36 33.24 -11.08
N GLU A 322 -24.49 33.19 -12.07
CA GLU A 322 -24.78 33.68 -13.43
C GLU A 322 -24.18 32.72 -14.46
N LEU A 323 -24.72 32.75 -15.69
CA LEU A 323 -24.18 31.97 -16.81
C LEU A 323 -23.36 32.87 -17.74
N TYR A 324 -22.15 32.42 -18.04
CA TYR A 324 -21.33 32.99 -19.10
C TYR A 324 -21.34 32.03 -20.29
N TYR A 325 -21.18 32.56 -21.49
CA TYR A 325 -21.30 31.81 -22.73
C TYR A 325 -19.98 31.88 -23.47
N GLN A 326 -19.37 30.72 -23.71
CA GLN A 326 -18.14 30.64 -24.50
C GLN A 326 -18.47 30.30 -25.95
N PRO A 327 -18.13 31.15 -26.94
CA PRO A 327 -18.43 30.88 -28.35
C PRO A 327 -17.74 29.62 -28.87
N GLN A 328 -18.50 28.81 -29.62
CA GLN A 328 -18.02 27.69 -30.42
C GLN A 328 -17.98 28.11 -31.89
N PHE A 329 -16.81 27.93 -32.53
CA PHE A 329 -16.51 28.50 -33.83
C PHE A 329 -16.28 27.42 -34.88
N ASN A 330 -16.88 27.60 -36.05
CA ASN A 330 -16.64 26.76 -37.21
C ASN A 330 -15.61 27.42 -38.13
N LEU A 331 -14.47 26.76 -38.29
CA LEU A 331 -13.32 27.24 -39.08
C LEU A 331 -13.63 27.32 -40.58
N SER A 332 -14.45 26.41 -41.09
CA SER A 332 -14.83 26.34 -42.50
C SER A 332 -15.79 27.46 -42.90
N THR A 333 -16.83 27.70 -42.08
CA THR A 333 -17.82 28.76 -42.35
C THR A 333 -17.39 30.12 -41.82
N LYS A 334 -16.37 30.15 -40.95
CA LYS A 334 -15.88 31.33 -40.22
C LYS A 334 -16.98 32.00 -39.39
N LYS A 335 -17.85 31.21 -38.79
CA LYS A 335 -18.98 31.70 -37.99
C LYS A 335 -19.03 31.00 -36.64
N VAL A 336 -19.54 31.72 -35.65
CA VAL A 336 -20.03 31.13 -34.40
C VAL A 336 -21.29 30.34 -34.73
N PHE A 337 -21.35 29.08 -34.28
CA PHE A 337 -22.52 28.21 -34.48
C PHE A 337 -23.22 27.85 -33.17
N GLY A 338 -22.54 28.04 -32.03
CA GLY A 338 -23.07 27.70 -30.72
C GLY A 338 -22.28 28.35 -29.60
N ALA A 339 -22.66 28.05 -28.36
CA ALA A 339 -21.93 28.45 -27.18
C ALA A 339 -22.11 27.47 -26.03
N GLU A 340 -21.05 27.28 -25.25
CA GLU A 340 -21.11 26.54 -24.00
C GLU A 340 -21.54 27.46 -22.85
N ALA A 341 -22.60 27.08 -22.14
CA ALA A 341 -23.08 27.75 -20.95
C ALA A 341 -22.27 27.31 -19.72
N LEU A 342 -21.51 28.25 -19.17
CA LEU A 342 -20.56 28.04 -18.10
C LEU A 342 -20.98 28.83 -16.86
N ILE A 343 -21.29 28.11 -15.78
CA ILE A 343 -21.70 28.72 -14.51
C ILE A 343 -20.57 29.53 -13.88
N ARG A 344 -20.92 30.68 -13.30
CA ARG A 344 -20.05 31.55 -12.50
C ARG A 344 -20.73 31.81 -11.16
N TRP A 345 -19.95 31.77 -10.09
CA TRP A 345 -20.41 32.14 -8.76
C TRP A 345 -19.75 33.45 -8.33
N ASN A 346 -20.56 34.48 -8.13
CA ASN A 346 -20.12 35.75 -7.56
C ASN A 346 -20.58 35.82 -6.10
N SER A 347 -19.74 35.33 -5.20
CA SER A 347 -19.97 35.42 -3.77
C SER A 347 -19.72 36.86 -3.29
N PRO A 348 -20.63 37.47 -2.51
CA PRO A 348 -20.41 38.78 -1.89
C PRO A 348 -19.18 38.81 -0.97
N GLU A 349 -18.87 37.70 -0.31
CA GLU A 349 -17.76 37.59 0.65
C GLU A 349 -16.45 37.17 -0.01
N LYS A 350 -16.50 36.22 -0.95
CA LYS A 350 -15.31 35.60 -1.57
C LYS A 350 -14.97 36.16 -2.95
N GLY A 351 -15.83 37.01 -3.52
CA GLY A 351 -15.71 37.46 -4.90
C GLY A 351 -16.03 36.32 -5.89
N ARG A 352 -15.27 36.25 -6.99
CA ARG A 352 -15.46 35.20 -8.01
C ARG A 352 -14.90 33.86 -7.52
N VAL A 353 -15.78 32.92 -7.23
CA VAL A 353 -15.40 31.56 -6.83
C VAL A 353 -15.25 30.69 -8.08
N SER A 354 -14.16 29.92 -8.15
CA SER A 354 -13.87 29.06 -9.30
C SER A 354 -14.86 27.89 -9.40
N PRO A 355 -15.39 27.55 -10.59
CA PRO A 355 -16.18 26.34 -10.80
C PRO A 355 -15.47 25.05 -10.34
N ALA A 356 -14.14 25.00 -10.46
CA ALA A 356 -13.35 23.87 -9.97
C ALA A 356 -13.38 23.70 -8.44
N GLU A 357 -13.76 24.73 -7.69
CA GLU A 357 -13.90 24.68 -6.23
C GLU A 357 -15.31 24.24 -5.81
N PHE A 358 -16.35 24.81 -6.42
CA PHE A 358 -17.72 24.60 -5.94
C PHE A 358 -18.49 23.48 -6.66
N ILE A 359 -18.15 23.11 -7.90
CA ILE A 359 -18.81 21.99 -8.59
C ILE A 359 -18.53 20.66 -7.87
N PRO A 360 -17.27 20.30 -7.51
CA PRO A 360 -17.01 19.07 -6.77
C PRO A 360 -17.69 19.03 -5.40
N LEU A 361 -17.84 20.19 -4.76
CA LEU A 361 -18.60 20.33 -3.52
C LEU A 361 -20.09 20.05 -3.77
N ALA A 362 -20.68 20.68 -4.79
CA ALA A 362 -22.07 20.47 -5.17
C ALA A 362 -22.37 19.00 -5.47
N GLU A 363 -21.45 18.30 -6.13
CA GLU A 363 -21.58 16.87 -6.40
C GLU A 363 -21.53 16.05 -5.10
N LYS A 364 -20.57 16.34 -4.21
CA LYS A 364 -20.45 15.62 -2.92
C LYS A 364 -21.65 15.81 -2.02
N THR A 365 -22.24 17.01 -2.00
CA THR A 365 -23.40 17.34 -1.15
C THR A 365 -24.75 17.06 -1.80
N GLY A 366 -24.78 16.72 -3.10
CA GLY A 366 -26.01 16.50 -3.86
C GLY A 366 -26.66 17.78 -4.38
N LEU A 367 -26.14 18.97 -4.00
CA LEU A 367 -26.60 20.27 -4.49
C LEU A 367 -26.37 20.48 -5.99
N ILE A 368 -25.58 19.62 -6.63
CA ILE A 368 -25.42 19.63 -8.09
C ILE A 368 -26.78 19.44 -8.79
N ILE A 369 -27.74 18.71 -8.21
CA ILE A 369 -29.07 18.50 -8.81
C ILE A 369 -29.86 19.82 -8.93
N PRO A 370 -30.19 20.53 -7.83
CA PRO A 370 -30.91 21.80 -7.92
C PRO A 370 -30.12 22.87 -8.68
N LEU A 371 -28.78 22.87 -8.59
CA LEU A 371 -27.94 23.78 -9.36
C LEU A 371 -28.04 23.50 -10.87
N GLY A 372 -28.04 22.23 -11.28
CA GLY A 372 -28.23 21.82 -12.67
C GLY A 372 -29.56 22.23 -13.25
N GLN A 373 -30.63 22.04 -12.48
CA GLN A 373 -31.96 22.50 -12.87
C GLN A 373 -31.97 24.01 -13.09
N TRP A 374 -31.38 24.79 -12.17
CA TRP A 374 -31.26 26.24 -12.32
C TRP A 374 -30.44 26.64 -13.57
N ILE A 375 -29.33 25.94 -13.85
CA ILE A 375 -28.52 26.16 -15.06
C ILE A 375 -29.37 25.93 -16.32
N LEU A 376 -30.08 24.79 -16.40
CA LEU A 376 -30.92 24.43 -17.54
C LEU A 376 -32.04 25.45 -17.76
N GLU A 377 -32.75 25.84 -16.71
CA GLU A 377 -33.82 26.84 -16.81
C GLU A 377 -33.27 28.21 -17.24
N THR A 378 -32.11 28.61 -16.72
CA THR A 378 -31.48 29.90 -17.05
C THR A 378 -30.97 29.91 -18.49
N ALA A 379 -30.35 28.83 -18.96
CA ALA A 379 -29.90 28.68 -20.34
C ALA A 379 -31.10 28.69 -21.32
N CYS A 380 -32.17 27.96 -21.00
CA CYS A 380 -33.41 27.97 -21.79
C CYS A 380 -34.02 29.37 -21.87
N LYS A 381 -34.16 30.05 -20.73
CA LYS A 381 -34.63 31.43 -20.71
C LYS A 381 -33.78 32.34 -21.62
N GLN A 382 -32.45 32.22 -21.54
CA GLN A 382 -31.54 33.02 -22.37
C GLN A 382 -31.68 32.71 -23.86
N ILE A 383 -31.84 31.44 -24.25
CA ILE A 383 -32.14 31.05 -25.64
C ILE A 383 -33.38 31.79 -26.13
N LYS A 384 -34.47 31.78 -25.36
CA LYS A 384 -35.73 32.44 -25.75
C LYS A 384 -35.56 33.95 -25.88
N ASP A 385 -34.77 34.57 -25.01
CA ASP A 385 -34.48 36.00 -25.09
C ASP A 385 -33.64 36.34 -26.33
N TRP A 386 -32.65 35.52 -26.68
CA TRP A 386 -31.90 35.66 -27.93
C TRP A 386 -32.74 35.45 -29.19
N GLN A 387 -33.69 34.52 -29.17
CA GLN A 387 -34.66 34.36 -30.26
C GLN A 387 -35.50 35.65 -30.47
N LYS A 388 -35.93 36.30 -29.38
CA LYS A 388 -36.69 37.56 -29.44
C LYS A 388 -35.85 38.73 -29.94
N GLU A 389 -34.56 38.74 -29.59
CA GLU A 389 -33.59 39.72 -30.09
C GLU A 389 -33.25 39.52 -31.58
N GLY A 390 -33.68 38.41 -32.19
CA GLY A 390 -33.48 38.12 -33.61
C GLY A 390 -32.09 37.57 -33.92
N LEU A 391 -31.40 37.00 -32.92
CA LEU A 391 -30.11 36.35 -33.14
C LEU A 391 -30.28 35.14 -34.07
N PRO A 392 -29.22 34.78 -34.83
CA PRO A 392 -29.24 33.54 -35.62
C PRO A 392 -29.43 32.33 -34.72
N HIS A 393 -29.74 31.19 -35.33
CA HIS A 393 -29.77 29.93 -34.62
C HIS A 393 -28.40 29.61 -34.00
N LEU A 394 -28.39 29.30 -32.69
CA LEU A 394 -27.21 28.96 -31.91
C LEU A 394 -27.49 27.71 -31.09
N GLU A 395 -26.59 26.74 -31.16
CA GLU A 395 -26.63 25.56 -30.30
C GLU A 395 -26.03 25.92 -28.92
N ILE A 396 -26.85 25.90 -27.88
CA ILE A 396 -26.38 26.21 -26.52
C ILE A 396 -26.11 24.91 -25.78
N ALA A 397 -24.85 24.69 -25.44
CA ALA A 397 -24.39 23.49 -24.77
C ALA A 397 -24.41 23.68 -23.24
N VAL A 398 -24.97 22.70 -22.51
CA VAL A 398 -25.05 22.72 -21.03
C VAL A 398 -24.42 21.45 -20.49
N ASN A 399 -23.45 21.62 -19.58
CA ASN A 399 -22.82 20.52 -18.85
C ASN A 399 -23.78 19.87 -17.86
N ILE A 400 -23.87 18.53 -17.92
CA ILE A 400 -24.67 17.71 -17.03
C ILE A 400 -23.74 16.76 -16.28
N SER A 401 -23.79 16.81 -14.94
CA SER A 401 -22.95 15.93 -14.12
C SER A 401 -23.45 14.48 -14.16
N SER A 402 -22.59 13.52 -13.84
CA SER A 402 -23.01 12.12 -13.74
C SER A 402 -24.16 11.95 -12.76
N LYS A 403 -24.09 12.58 -11.57
CA LYS A 403 -25.17 12.48 -10.58
C LYS A 403 -26.51 13.04 -11.05
N GLN A 404 -26.51 14.09 -11.87
CA GLN A 404 -27.72 14.62 -12.48
C GLN A 404 -28.26 13.66 -13.54
N PHE A 405 -27.39 13.17 -14.44
CA PHE A 405 -27.80 12.26 -15.50
C PHE A 405 -28.39 10.97 -14.96
N HIS A 406 -27.92 10.50 -13.81
CA HIS A 406 -28.46 9.32 -13.14
C HIS A 406 -29.77 9.58 -12.36
N GLN A 407 -30.30 10.81 -12.35
CA GLN A 407 -31.63 11.04 -11.76
C GLN A 407 -32.70 10.37 -12.63
N PRO A 408 -33.64 9.62 -12.04
CA PRO A 408 -34.75 9.09 -12.79
C PRO A 408 -35.56 10.26 -13.36
N ASN A 409 -35.85 10.21 -14.67
CA ASN A 409 -36.64 11.19 -15.42
C ASN A 409 -35.94 12.52 -15.78
N LEU A 410 -34.61 12.66 -15.67
CA LEU A 410 -33.93 13.89 -16.11
C LEU A 410 -34.31 14.27 -17.56
N ALA A 411 -34.29 13.32 -18.49
CA ALA A 411 -34.68 13.57 -19.87
C ALA A 411 -36.09 14.17 -19.98
N GLN A 412 -37.05 13.66 -19.20
CA GLN A 412 -38.42 14.20 -19.18
C GLN A 412 -38.48 15.60 -18.56
N GLU A 413 -37.68 15.86 -17.53
CA GLU A 413 -37.57 17.18 -16.92
C GLU A 413 -37.04 18.22 -17.92
N ILE A 414 -36.01 17.88 -18.69
CA ILE A 414 -35.46 18.74 -19.74
C ILE A 414 -36.53 19.06 -20.79
N LEU A 415 -37.33 18.07 -21.22
CA LEU A 415 -38.43 18.30 -22.16
C LEU A 415 -39.52 19.22 -21.60
N ASN A 416 -39.81 19.11 -20.30
CA ASN A 416 -40.75 19.98 -19.63
C ASN A 416 -40.23 21.43 -19.57
N ILE A 417 -38.92 21.62 -19.33
CA ILE A 417 -38.27 22.94 -19.35
C ILE A 417 -38.34 23.54 -20.75
N LEU A 418 -37.96 22.79 -21.79
CA LEU A 418 -38.03 23.25 -23.19
C LEU A 418 -39.46 23.67 -23.57
N THR A 419 -40.46 22.87 -23.18
CA THR A 419 -41.87 23.18 -23.41
C THR A 419 -42.31 24.45 -22.69
N ARG A 420 -41.91 24.62 -21.42
CA ARG A 420 -42.24 25.80 -20.60
C ARG A 420 -41.71 27.10 -21.20
N TYR A 421 -40.51 27.08 -21.77
CA TYR A 421 -39.90 28.24 -22.40
C TYR A 421 -40.18 28.34 -23.91
N GLU A 422 -40.96 27.41 -24.46
CA GLU A 422 -41.28 27.31 -25.89
C GLU A 422 -40.02 27.35 -26.77
N ILE A 423 -39.09 26.43 -26.48
CA ILE A 423 -37.82 26.29 -27.18
C ILE A 423 -37.84 24.96 -27.93
N GLU A 424 -37.51 25.02 -29.20
CA GLU A 424 -37.34 23.82 -30.00
C GLU A 424 -36.08 23.04 -29.53
N PRO A 425 -36.14 21.70 -29.43
CA PRO A 425 -35.06 20.89 -28.86
C PRO A 425 -33.66 21.09 -29.46
N TYR A 426 -33.58 21.44 -30.74
CA TYR A 426 -32.32 21.64 -31.46
C TYR A 426 -31.54 22.90 -31.03
N TRP A 427 -32.11 23.76 -30.17
CA TRP A 427 -31.37 24.87 -29.56
C TRP A 427 -30.55 24.46 -28.34
N LEU A 428 -30.83 23.29 -27.75
CA LEU A 428 -30.16 22.81 -26.55
C LEU A 428 -29.30 21.58 -26.90
N LYS A 429 -28.04 21.63 -26.47
CA LYS A 429 -27.10 20.53 -26.51
C LYS A 429 -26.70 20.17 -25.09
N LEU A 430 -26.61 18.87 -24.78
CA LEU A 430 -26.17 18.40 -23.47
C LEU A 430 -24.74 17.89 -23.56
N GLU A 431 -23.90 18.28 -22.62
CA GLU A 431 -22.51 17.81 -22.52
C GLU A 431 -22.37 16.88 -21.31
N LEU A 432 -21.83 15.69 -21.55
CA LEU A 432 -21.68 14.64 -20.55
C LEU A 432 -20.24 14.17 -20.52
N THR A 433 -19.69 13.99 -19.33
CA THR A 433 -18.37 13.37 -19.22
C THR A 433 -18.43 11.89 -19.60
N GLU A 434 -17.32 11.36 -20.07
CA GLU A 434 -17.14 9.94 -20.40
C GLU A 434 -17.55 8.97 -19.27
N SER A 435 -17.45 9.41 -18.00
CA SER A 435 -17.79 8.61 -16.82
C SER A 435 -19.27 8.21 -16.74
N VAL A 436 -20.16 8.99 -17.37
CA VAL A 436 -21.60 8.71 -17.42
C VAL A 436 -21.90 7.43 -18.19
N LEU A 437 -21.07 7.07 -19.16
CA LEU A 437 -21.30 5.94 -20.06
C LEU A 437 -21.03 4.57 -19.41
N VAL A 438 -20.31 4.55 -18.29
CA VAL A 438 -19.87 3.31 -17.61
C VAL A 438 -20.74 2.98 -16.40
N GLN A 439 -21.41 3.98 -15.84
CA GLN A 439 -22.28 3.84 -14.67
C GLN A 439 -23.71 3.53 -15.13
N GLU A 440 -24.36 2.56 -14.46
CA GLU A 440 -25.79 2.22 -14.61
C GLU A 440 -26.31 2.20 -16.07
N ILE A 441 -25.66 1.38 -16.90
CA ILE A 441 -25.79 1.40 -18.37
C ILE A 441 -27.24 1.36 -18.89
N ASP A 442 -28.11 0.56 -18.29
CA ASP A 442 -29.49 0.37 -18.76
C ASP A 442 -30.31 1.66 -18.62
N MET A 443 -30.18 2.36 -17.50
CA MET A 443 -30.85 3.63 -17.27
C MET A 443 -30.28 4.72 -18.18
N THR A 444 -28.96 4.77 -18.33
CA THR A 444 -28.29 5.71 -19.23
C THR A 444 -28.81 5.52 -20.67
N LEU A 445 -28.89 4.28 -21.16
CA LEU A 445 -29.44 3.98 -22.50
C LEU A 445 -30.91 4.40 -22.66
N GLU A 446 -31.73 4.25 -21.62
CA GLU A 446 -33.14 4.69 -21.66
C GLU A 446 -33.25 6.21 -21.80
N GLN A 447 -32.47 6.97 -21.03
CA GLN A 447 -32.48 8.43 -21.11
C GLN A 447 -31.98 8.94 -22.47
N PHE A 448 -30.89 8.35 -23.00
CA PHE A 448 -30.41 8.68 -24.34
C PHE A 448 -31.46 8.45 -25.42
N LYS A 449 -32.27 7.37 -25.33
CA LYS A 449 -33.37 7.12 -26.28
C LYS A 449 -34.42 8.23 -26.22
N ILE A 450 -34.78 8.70 -25.03
CA ILE A 450 -35.76 9.80 -24.86
C ILE A 450 -35.21 11.10 -25.46
N LEU A 451 -33.97 11.46 -25.12
CA LEU A 451 -33.31 12.67 -25.65
C LEU A 451 -33.21 12.64 -27.18
N LYS A 452 -32.80 11.51 -27.75
CA LYS A 452 -32.71 11.30 -29.20
C LYS A 452 -34.06 11.38 -29.88
N ALA A 453 -35.10 10.77 -29.32
CA ALA A 453 -36.47 10.84 -29.87
C ALA A 453 -36.97 12.29 -29.91
N ALA A 454 -36.57 13.11 -28.93
CA ALA A 454 -36.84 14.53 -28.90
C ALA A 454 -35.90 15.40 -29.77
N LYS A 455 -34.88 14.81 -30.41
CA LYS A 455 -33.86 15.51 -31.21
C LYS A 455 -33.00 16.49 -30.40
N ILE A 456 -32.78 16.19 -29.12
CA ILE A 456 -31.77 16.88 -28.31
C ILE A 456 -30.42 16.24 -28.61
N GLU A 457 -29.44 17.06 -28.99
CA GLU A 457 -28.10 16.55 -29.26
C GLU A 457 -27.31 16.34 -27.95
N VAL A 458 -26.52 15.27 -27.93
CA VAL A 458 -25.64 14.94 -26.81
C VAL A 458 -24.19 14.95 -27.28
N SER A 459 -23.34 15.59 -26.50
CA SER A 459 -21.90 15.65 -26.68
C SER A 459 -21.20 14.92 -25.54
N ILE A 460 -20.13 14.20 -25.86
CA ILE A 460 -19.25 13.58 -24.86
C ILE A 460 -18.04 14.49 -24.63
N ASP A 461 -17.87 14.93 -23.40
CA ASP A 461 -16.81 15.80 -22.93
C ASP A 461 -15.64 15.04 -22.29
N ASP A 462 -14.49 15.72 -22.20
CA ASP A 462 -13.24 15.22 -21.62
C ASP A 462 -12.72 13.90 -22.22
N PHE A 463 -13.05 13.64 -23.49
CA PHE A 463 -12.78 12.34 -24.12
C PHE A 463 -11.29 12.00 -24.14
N GLY A 464 -10.94 10.82 -23.61
CA GLY A 464 -9.56 10.31 -23.58
C GLY A 464 -8.83 10.54 -22.26
N THR A 465 -9.44 11.24 -21.30
CA THR A 465 -8.91 11.39 -19.93
C THR A 465 -9.46 10.34 -18.96
N GLY A 466 -10.47 9.56 -19.38
CA GLY A 466 -11.24 8.60 -18.59
C GLY A 466 -10.97 7.11 -18.88
N TYR A 467 -11.88 6.26 -18.37
CA TYR A 467 -11.81 4.79 -18.40
C TYR A 467 -12.77 4.10 -19.38
N ALA A 468 -13.59 4.84 -20.13
CA ALA A 468 -14.47 4.24 -21.12
C ALA A 468 -13.64 3.63 -22.25
N SER A 469 -13.71 2.31 -22.31
CA SER A 469 -13.33 1.57 -23.50
C SER A 469 -14.14 2.07 -24.70
N LEU A 470 -13.48 2.21 -25.84
CA LEU A 470 -14.10 2.44 -27.16
C LEU A 470 -15.31 1.53 -27.43
N GLY A 471 -15.32 0.34 -26.82
CA GLY A 471 -16.43 -0.60 -26.87
C GLY A 471 -17.73 -0.12 -26.21
N TYR A 472 -17.72 0.92 -25.38
CA TYR A 472 -18.96 1.50 -24.84
C TYR A 472 -19.58 2.49 -25.83
N LEU A 473 -18.77 3.27 -26.55
CA LEU A 473 -19.25 4.27 -27.50
C LEU A 473 -20.17 3.69 -28.58
N GLN A 474 -19.95 2.43 -28.99
CA GLN A 474 -20.79 1.76 -30.00
C GLN A 474 -22.26 1.57 -29.58
N HIS A 475 -22.57 1.66 -28.28
CA HIS A 475 -23.91 1.44 -27.75
C HIS A 475 -24.71 2.74 -27.57
N PHE A 476 -24.04 3.90 -27.62
CA PHE A 476 -24.65 5.19 -27.34
C PHE A 476 -24.77 6.02 -28.60
N ASP A 477 -25.95 6.60 -28.79
CA ASP A 477 -26.25 7.49 -29.88
C ASP A 477 -25.98 8.95 -29.49
N PHE A 478 -24.70 9.34 -29.44
CA PHE A 478 -24.29 10.74 -29.26
C PHE A 478 -23.83 11.38 -30.58
N ASN A 479 -23.82 12.69 -30.64
CA ASN A 479 -23.64 13.47 -31.88
C ASN A 479 -22.21 14.01 -32.00
N THR A 480 -21.65 14.45 -30.87
CA THR A 480 -20.42 15.23 -30.81
C THR A 480 -19.45 14.63 -29.80
N LEU A 481 -18.15 14.70 -30.13
CA LEU A 481 -17.06 14.34 -29.25
C LEU A 481 -16.17 15.56 -29.05
N LYS A 482 -15.94 15.95 -27.80
CA LYS A 482 -15.06 17.07 -27.44
C LYS A 482 -13.68 16.54 -27.06
N ILE A 483 -12.64 17.10 -27.67
CA ILE A 483 -11.25 16.76 -27.38
C ILE A 483 -10.76 17.70 -26.29
N ASP A 484 -10.42 17.13 -25.13
CA ASP A 484 -9.96 17.90 -23.97
C ASP A 484 -8.71 18.75 -24.28
N ARG A 485 -8.65 19.91 -23.62
CA ARG A 485 -7.55 20.86 -23.70
C ARG A 485 -6.19 20.22 -23.43
N SER A 486 -6.08 19.21 -22.58
CA SER A 486 -4.79 18.55 -22.30
C SER A 486 -4.17 17.88 -23.52
N PHE A 487 -4.99 17.48 -24.51
CA PHE A 487 -4.54 16.92 -25.79
C PHE A 487 -4.31 18.00 -26.87
N VAL A 488 -4.96 19.15 -26.75
CA VAL A 488 -4.84 20.27 -27.70
C VAL A 488 -3.64 21.17 -27.35
N LYS A 489 -3.36 21.36 -26.06
CA LYS A 489 -2.30 22.24 -25.59
C LYS A 489 -0.95 21.82 -26.16
N ASP A 490 -0.26 22.78 -26.79
CA ASP A 490 1.08 22.62 -27.36
C ASP A 490 1.16 21.45 -28.39
N ILE A 491 0.04 21.09 -29.03
CA ILE A 491 -0.06 19.92 -29.92
C ILE A 491 0.94 19.93 -31.07
N HIS A 492 1.34 21.11 -31.53
CA HIS A 492 2.32 21.29 -32.60
C HIS A 492 3.76 20.89 -32.16
N GLN A 493 4.04 20.82 -30.86
CA GLN A 493 5.36 20.43 -30.31
C GLN A 493 5.31 19.05 -29.64
N ASN A 494 4.14 18.61 -29.20
CA ASN A 494 3.96 17.34 -28.51
C ASN A 494 3.51 16.23 -29.46
N ILE A 495 4.46 15.44 -29.93
CA ILE A 495 4.24 14.31 -30.86
C ILE A 495 3.20 13.31 -30.33
N LYS A 496 3.16 13.07 -29.01
CA LYS A 496 2.20 12.13 -28.41
C LYS A 496 0.78 12.69 -28.47
N ASN A 497 0.60 13.94 -28.06
CA ASN A 497 -0.70 14.62 -28.15
C ASN A 497 -1.19 14.68 -29.59
N ALA A 498 -0.30 15.04 -30.54
CA ALA A 498 -0.63 15.06 -31.97
C ALA A 498 -1.11 13.69 -32.48
N ALA A 499 -0.43 12.61 -32.09
CA ALA A 499 -0.82 11.25 -32.49
C ALA A 499 -2.18 10.84 -31.91
N ILE A 500 -2.42 11.12 -30.63
CA ILE A 500 -3.68 10.79 -29.93
C ILE A 500 -4.84 11.59 -30.55
N THR A 501 -4.72 12.91 -30.63
CA THR A 501 -5.73 13.78 -31.23
C THR A 501 -6.08 13.37 -32.66
N ASN A 502 -5.08 13.04 -33.48
CA ASN A 502 -5.32 12.54 -34.84
C ASN A 502 -6.06 11.21 -34.89
N ALA A 503 -5.76 10.29 -33.97
CA ALA A 503 -6.48 9.03 -33.85
C ALA A 503 -7.95 9.28 -33.46
N VAL A 504 -8.20 10.16 -32.50
CA VAL A 504 -9.55 10.55 -32.06
C VAL A 504 -10.34 11.19 -33.20
N ILE A 505 -9.77 12.16 -33.92
CA ILE A 505 -10.43 12.82 -35.06
C ILE A 505 -10.80 11.79 -36.14
N ARG A 506 -9.88 10.88 -36.48
CA ARG A 506 -10.12 9.85 -37.51
C ARG A 506 -11.21 8.87 -37.09
N MET A 507 -11.17 8.42 -35.84
CA MET A 507 -12.18 7.52 -35.28
C MET A 507 -13.56 8.18 -35.28
N ALA A 508 -13.67 9.40 -34.77
CA ALA A 508 -14.93 10.13 -34.73
C ALA A 508 -15.52 10.30 -36.13
N LYS A 509 -14.70 10.64 -37.13
CA LYS A 509 -15.13 10.68 -38.55
C LYS A 509 -15.66 9.34 -39.05
N GLN A 510 -15.00 8.23 -38.72
CA GLN A 510 -15.44 6.89 -39.14
C GLN A 510 -16.77 6.48 -38.49
N LEU A 511 -17.04 6.99 -37.29
CA LEU A 511 -18.28 6.77 -36.55
C LEU A 511 -19.36 7.84 -36.85
N ASN A 512 -19.09 8.78 -37.77
CA ASN A 512 -19.95 9.92 -38.11
C ASN A 512 -20.26 10.87 -36.95
N PHE A 513 -19.36 10.99 -35.97
CA PHE A 513 -19.45 12.00 -34.92
C PHE A 513 -18.83 13.33 -35.37
N GLN A 514 -19.44 14.43 -34.95
CA GLN A 514 -18.80 15.74 -35.00
C GLN A 514 -17.69 15.81 -33.95
N VAL A 515 -16.63 16.57 -34.23
CA VAL A 515 -15.50 16.74 -33.31
C VAL A 515 -15.29 18.22 -33.04
N ILE A 516 -15.32 18.58 -31.76
CA ILE A 516 -14.97 19.92 -31.28
C ILE A 516 -13.67 19.82 -30.49
N ALA A 517 -12.68 20.66 -30.79
CA ALA A 517 -11.46 20.74 -29.99
C ALA A 517 -11.53 21.88 -28.98
N GLU A 518 -11.24 21.57 -27.71
CA GLU A 518 -11.32 22.52 -26.61
C GLU A 518 -9.98 23.15 -26.24
N GLY A 519 -10.06 24.33 -25.63
CA GLY A 519 -8.88 25.01 -25.10
C GLY A 519 -7.87 25.42 -26.17
N VAL A 520 -8.33 25.70 -27.40
CA VAL A 520 -7.48 26.24 -28.47
C VAL A 520 -7.06 27.67 -28.12
N GLU A 521 -5.77 27.91 -27.97
CA GLU A 521 -5.22 29.20 -27.53
C GLU A 521 -4.33 29.85 -28.58
N THR A 522 -3.73 29.06 -29.47
CA THR A 522 -2.74 29.53 -30.46
C THR A 522 -3.17 29.25 -31.90
N GLN A 523 -2.60 30.03 -32.82
CA GLN A 523 -2.88 29.88 -34.25
C GLN A 523 -2.33 28.55 -34.78
N GLU A 524 -1.21 28.09 -34.24
CA GLU A 524 -0.55 26.83 -34.55
C GLU A 524 -1.42 25.62 -34.14
N GLU A 525 -2.04 25.65 -32.96
CA GLU A 525 -3.01 24.63 -32.52
C GLU A 525 -4.21 24.57 -33.47
N ARG A 526 -4.78 25.74 -33.81
CA ARG A 526 -5.89 25.85 -34.75
C ARG A 526 -5.55 25.24 -36.11
N ASP A 527 -4.41 25.63 -36.67
CA ASP A 527 -4.02 25.22 -38.03
C ASP A 527 -3.70 23.72 -38.06
N PHE A 528 -3.11 23.16 -36.99
CA PHE A 528 -2.96 21.72 -36.83
C PHE A 528 -4.32 20.99 -36.83
N LEU A 529 -5.28 21.45 -36.03
CA LEU A 529 -6.61 20.84 -35.91
C LEU A 529 -7.35 20.87 -37.25
N TYR A 530 -7.31 22.03 -37.93
CA TYR A 530 -7.94 22.19 -39.23
C TYR A 530 -7.32 21.31 -40.31
N ALA A 531 -5.99 21.21 -40.36
CA ALA A 531 -5.29 20.36 -41.32
C ALA A 531 -5.60 18.86 -41.15
N ASN A 532 -5.93 18.43 -39.94
CA ASN A 532 -6.38 17.06 -39.65
C ASN A 532 -7.92 16.91 -39.74
N GLY A 533 -8.60 18.00 -40.08
CA GLY A 533 -10.03 18.12 -40.37
C GLY A 533 -10.92 18.06 -39.15
N CYS A 534 -10.48 18.62 -38.03
CA CYS A 534 -11.37 19.12 -36.99
C CYS A 534 -11.73 20.57 -37.34
N GLU A 535 -13.00 20.80 -37.65
CA GLU A 535 -13.49 22.10 -38.16
C GLU A 535 -14.14 22.96 -37.07
N LEU A 536 -14.50 22.36 -35.94
CA LEU A 536 -15.16 23.03 -34.84
C LEU A 536 -14.17 23.20 -33.69
N ILE A 537 -14.06 24.41 -33.18
CA ILE A 537 -13.13 24.73 -32.10
C ILE A 537 -13.78 25.60 -31.03
N GLN A 538 -13.25 25.47 -29.83
CA GLN A 538 -13.56 26.33 -28.69
C GLN A 538 -12.27 26.65 -27.93
N GLY A 539 -12.09 27.90 -27.52
CA GLY A 539 -10.91 28.29 -26.76
C GLY A 539 -10.66 29.79 -26.77
N TYR A 540 -9.64 30.21 -26.03
CA TYR A 540 -9.33 31.63 -25.86
C TYR A 540 -8.78 32.30 -27.10
N LEU A 541 -8.37 31.53 -28.13
CA LEU A 541 -8.07 32.07 -29.44
C LEU A 541 -9.28 32.79 -30.06
N ILE A 542 -10.50 32.28 -29.81
CA ILE A 542 -11.74 32.87 -30.31
C ILE A 542 -12.25 33.92 -29.33
N SER A 543 -12.55 33.49 -28.10
CA SER A 543 -12.95 34.38 -27.01
C SER A 543 -12.90 33.63 -25.68
N ARG A 544 -12.66 34.40 -24.60
CA ARG A 544 -13.00 33.95 -23.25
C ARG A 544 -14.54 33.86 -23.10
N PRO A 545 -15.04 33.13 -22.09
CA PRO A 545 -16.47 33.13 -21.77
C PRO A 545 -16.99 34.56 -21.51
N LEU A 546 -18.12 34.91 -22.13
CA LEU A 546 -18.71 36.26 -22.12
C LEU A 546 -20.02 36.28 -21.33
N SER A 547 -20.39 37.44 -20.79
CA SER A 547 -21.76 37.65 -20.29
C SER A 547 -22.77 37.50 -21.44
N ALA A 548 -24.03 37.17 -21.15
CA ALA A 548 -25.07 37.06 -22.19
C ALA A 548 -25.14 38.30 -23.11
N ARG A 549 -25.04 39.49 -22.51
CA ARG A 549 -25.05 40.76 -23.23
C ARG A 549 -23.84 40.95 -24.14
N ASP A 550 -22.65 40.60 -23.66
CA ASP A 550 -21.43 40.75 -24.45
C ASP A 550 -21.33 39.68 -25.53
N PHE A 551 -21.88 38.48 -25.27
CA PHE A 551 -22.04 37.43 -26.26
C PHE A 551 -22.95 37.87 -27.41
N SER A 552 -24.13 38.47 -27.15
CA SER A 552 -25.00 39.00 -28.21
C SER A 552 -24.28 40.02 -29.10
N LYS A 553 -23.44 40.88 -28.51
CA LYS A 553 -22.64 41.85 -29.28
C LYS A 553 -21.53 41.17 -30.08
N PHE A 554 -20.89 40.16 -29.51
CA PHE A 554 -19.79 39.43 -30.14
C PHE A 554 -20.22 38.76 -31.45
N ILE A 555 -21.44 38.20 -31.48
CA ILE A 555 -21.96 37.52 -32.68
C ILE A 555 -22.65 38.44 -33.69
N ALA A 556 -22.93 39.70 -33.31
CA ALA A 556 -23.54 40.69 -34.18
C ALA A 556 -22.54 41.36 -35.16
N PHE A 557 -21.24 41.07 -34.99
CA PHE A 557 -20.14 41.41 -35.89
C PHE A 557 -19.62 40.13 -36.57
#